data_AF-C8P597-F1
#
_entry.id   AF-C8P597-F1
#
_cell.length_a   1.000
_cell.length_b   1.000
_cell.length_c   1.000
_cell.angle_alpha   90.00
_cell.angle_beta   90.00
_cell.angle_gamma   90.00
#
_symmetry.space_group_name_H-M   'P 1'
#
loop_
_entity.id
_entity.type
_entity.pdbx_description
1 polymer ?
#
loop_
_entity_poly.entity_id
_entity_poly.type
_entity_poly.pdbx_seq_one_letter_code
_entity_poly.pdbx_strand_id
1 'polypeptide(L)'
;MEKGGDERMVNSSYRLSLVAATTVAACQKAYEGEVAACAQRLRQADRENYRALLAAQEVDLWIEAENRAQVVNAGHHSYGSLIVRRKIY
;
A
#
# COMPACT_ATOMS: atom_id res chain seq x y z
N MET A 1 6.29 -20.46 -20.69
CA MET A 1 5.03 -20.37 -19.92
C MET A 1 5.12 -19.13 -19.05
N GLU A 2 4.64 -18.00 -19.56
CA GLU A 2 4.54 -16.76 -18.80
C GLU A 2 3.31 -16.84 -17.90
N LYS A 3 3.52 -16.87 -16.58
CA LYS A 3 2.50 -16.49 -15.60
C LYS A 3 3.09 -15.40 -14.70
N GLY A 4 3.43 -14.27 -15.31
CA GLY A 4 3.70 -13.00 -14.63
C GLY A 4 2.40 -12.23 -14.35
N GLY A 5 1.34 -12.94 -14.01
CA GLY A 5 0.02 -12.38 -13.78
C GLY A 5 -0.22 -12.20 -12.29
N ASP A 6 -0.35 -10.94 -11.89
CA ASP A 6 -1.18 -10.48 -10.78
C ASP A 6 -0.55 -10.02 -9.44
N GLU A 7 0.58 -9.30 -9.50
CA GLU A 7 0.97 -8.40 -8.39
C GLU A 7 0.16 -7.10 -8.35
N ARG A 8 -0.65 -6.80 -9.38
CA ARG A 8 -1.41 -5.54 -9.48
C ARG A 8 -2.81 -5.58 -8.87
N MET A 9 -3.50 -6.73 -8.77
CA MET A 9 -4.84 -6.75 -8.15
C MET A 9 -4.80 -6.66 -6.63
N VAL A 10 -3.73 -7.11 -5.96
CA VAL A 10 -3.64 -7.03 -4.48
C VAL A 10 -3.50 -5.58 -3.99
N ASN A 11 -2.87 -4.72 -4.80
CA ASN A 11 -2.77 -3.29 -4.52
C ASN A 11 -4.14 -2.56 -4.59
N SER A 12 -5.17 -3.18 -5.17
CA SER A 12 -6.51 -2.58 -5.26
C SER A 12 -7.25 -2.59 -3.91
N SER A 13 -7.21 -3.70 -3.15
CA SER A 13 -7.91 -3.81 -1.85
C SER A 13 -7.28 -2.96 -0.76
N TYR A 14 -5.95 -2.87 -0.75
CA TYR A 14 -5.21 -2.03 0.20
C TYR A 14 -5.49 -0.54 -0.04
N ARG A 15 -5.39 -0.08 -1.29
CA ARG A 15 -5.69 1.31 -1.65
C ARG A 15 -7.14 1.68 -1.37
N LEU A 16 -8.09 0.78 -1.63
CA LEU A 16 -9.49 1.00 -1.26
C LEU A 16 -9.66 1.15 0.25
N SER A 17 -8.97 0.33 1.05
CA SER A 17 -8.98 0.44 2.51
C SER A 17 -8.37 1.76 3.00
N LEU A 18 -7.29 2.24 2.39
CA LEU A 18 -6.70 3.54 2.69
C LEU A 18 -7.63 4.70 2.31
N VAL A 19 -8.26 4.66 1.13
CA VAL A 19 -9.23 5.69 0.71
C VAL A 19 -10.41 5.77 1.67
N ALA A 20 -10.91 4.62 2.13
CA ALA A 20 -12.00 4.55 3.10
C ALA A 20 -11.59 4.98 4.52
N ALA A 21 -10.29 5.00 4.85
CA ALA A 21 -9.80 5.42 6.15
C ALA A 21 -10.06 6.91 6.38
N THR A 22 -10.79 7.22 7.44
CA THR A 22 -11.12 8.60 7.88
C THR A 22 -10.37 9.02 9.14
N THR A 23 -9.56 8.12 9.72
CA THR A 23 -8.70 8.39 10.87
C THR A 23 -7.29 7.88 10.63
N VAL A 24 -6.30 8.48 11.30
CA VAL A 24 -4.91 7.99 11.28
C VAL A 24 -4.85 6.52 11.74
N ALA A 25 -5.62 6.17 12.78
CA ALA A 25 -5.73 4.80 13.26
C ALA A 25 -6.30 3.83 12.22
N ALA A 26 -7.25 4.26 11.38
CA ALA A 26 -7.76 3.44 10.29
C ALA A 26 -6.72 3.23 9.18
N CYS A 27 -5.88 4.23 8.89
CA CYS A 27 -4.75 4.11 7.96
C CYS A 27 -3.73 3.09 8.48
N GLN A 28 -3.39 3.18 9.78
CA GLN A 28 -2.50 2.24 10.45
C GLN A 28 -3.03 0.81 10.40
N LYS A 29 -4.32 0.61 10.70
CA LYS A 29 -4.95 -0.71 10.65
C LYS A 29 -4.97 -1.31 9.24
N ALA A 30 -5.19 -0.49 8.22
CA ALA A 30 -5.13 -0.94 6.83
C ALA A 30 -3.71 -1.38 6.45
N TYR A 31 -2.69 -0.62 6.85
CA TYR A 31 -1.28 -0.96 6.68
C TYR A 31 -0.91 -2.29 7.33
N GLU A 32 -1.20 -2.45 8.62
CA GLU A 32 -0.89 -3.67 9.37
C GLU A 32 -1.58 -4.90 8.76
N GLY A 33 -2.82 -4.73 8.29
CA GLY A 33 -3.56 -5.78 7.60
C GLY A 33 -2.89 -6.22 6.30
N GLU A 34 -2.44 -5.27 5.47
CA GLU A 34 -1.77 -5.61 4.21
C GLU A 34 -0.38 -6.19 4.43
N VAL A 35 0.41 -5.68 5.39
CA VAL A 35 1.70 -6.26 5.76
C VAL A 35 1.54 -7.70 6.22
N ALA A 36 0.53 -8.00 7.04
CA ALA A 36 0.25 -9.36 7.49
C ALA A 36 -0.18 -10.28 6.32
N ALA A 37 -1.03 -9.80 5.42
CA ALA A 37 -1.44 -10.55 4.23
C ALA A 37 -0.26 -10.82 3.30
N CYS A 38 0.60 -9.81 3.07
CA CYS A 38 1.81 -9.94 2.27
C CYS A 38 2.79 -10.93 2.89
N ALA A 39 3.02 -10.85 4.20
CA ALA A 39 3.86 -11.79 4.93
C ALA A 39 3.37 -13.24 4.77
N GLN A 40 2.06 -13.47 4.81
CA GLN A 40 1.49 -14.80 4.58
C GLN A 40 1.70 -15.28 3.15
N ARG A 41 1.44 -14.42 2.14
CA ARG A 41 1.65 -14.75 0.72
C ARG A 41 3.12 -15.09 0.44
N LEU A 42 4.03 -14.24 0.88
CA LEU A 42 5.47 -14.43 0.69
C LEU A 42 5.97 -15.67 1.44
N ARG A 43 5.50 -15.92 2.66
CA ARG A 43 5.86 -17.13 3.43
C ARG A 43 5.42 -18.42 2.73
N GLN A 44 4.28 -18.40 2.05
CA GLN A 44 3.80 -19.55 1.28
C GLN A 44 4.61 -19.76 -0.01
N ALA A 45 5.08 -18.67 -0.64
CA ALA A 45 5.88 -18.72 -1.86
C ALA A 45 7.35 -19.10 -1.61
N ASP A 46 8.01 -18.47 -0.63
CA ASP A 46 9.40 -18.69 -0.28
C ASP A 46 9.60 -18.51 1.24
N ARG A 47 9.56 -19.62 1.97
CA ARG A 47 9.63 -19.63 3.43
C ARG A 47 10.99 -19.17 3.99
N GLU A 48 12.06 -19.26 3.21
CA GLU A 48 13.41 -18.91 3.66
C GLU A 48 13.68 -17.42 3.47
N ASN A 49 13.26 -16.84 2.33
CA ASN A 49 13.55 -15.46 1.98
C ASN A 49 12.39 -14.48 2.22
N TYR A 50 11.20 -14.95 2.65
CA TYR A 50 10.01 -14.07 2.77
C TYR A 50 10.24 -12.81 3.60
N ARG A 51 11.10 -12.85 4.62
CA ARG A 51 11.37 -11.68 5.48
C ARG A 51 12.08 -10.56 4.74
N ALA A 52 13.07 -10.91 3.92
CA ALA A 52 13.82 -9.94 3.12
C ALA A 52 12.92 -9.34 2.03
N LEU A 53 12.10 -10.17 1.39
CA LEU A 53 11.12 -9.75 0.40
C LEU A 53 10.03 -8.85 1.02
N LEU A 54 9.58 -9.18 2.23
CA LEU A 54 8.59 -8.37 2.95
C LEU A 54 9.15 -7.00 3.31
N ALA A 55 10.38 -6.93 3.83
CA ALA A 55 11.01 -5.67 4.20
C ALA A 55 11.14 -4.71 3.01
N ALA A 56 11.40 -5.23 1.81
CA ALA A 56 11.43 -4.43 0.60
C ALA A 56 10.06 -3.84 0.23
N GLN A 57 8.97 -4.59 0.45
CA GLN A 57 7.61 -4.14 0.15
C GLN A 57 6.98 -3.29 1.26
N GLU A 58 7.42 -3.47 2.50
CA GLU A 58 6.89 -2.77 3.68
C GLU A 58 7.11 -1.25 3.58
N VAL A 59 8.23 -0.81 3.00
CA VAL A 59 8.52 0.62 2.78
C VAL A 59 7.48 1.28 1.88
N ASP A 60 7.11 0.64 0.77
CA ASP A 60 6.11 1.19 -0.17
C ASP A 60 4.72 1.25 0.48
N LEU A 61 4.34 0.19 1.21
CA LEU A 61 3.08 0.16 1.97
C LEU A 61 3.05 1.25 3.04
N TRP A 62 4.14 1.44 3.77
CA TRP A 62 4.24 2.46 4.81
C TRP A 62 4.09 3.87 4.22
N ILE A 63 4.75 4.16 3.09
CA ILE A 63 4.64 5.46 2.40
C ILE A 63 3.19 5.73 1.96
N GLU A 64 2.48 4.75 1.41
CA GLU A 64 1.07 4.91 1.02
C GLU A 64 0.17 5.21 2.24
N ALA A 65 0.35 4.49 3.36
CA ALA A 65 -0.39 4.71 4.59
C ALA A 65 -0.09 6.07 5.25
N GLU A 66 1.19 6.46 5.30
CA GLU A 66 1.60 7.73 5.90
C GLU A 66 1.05 8.92 5.13
N ASN A 67 1.16 8.89 3.80
CA ASN A 67 0.58 9.93 2.94
C ASN A 67 -0.92 10.10 3.19
N ARG A 68 -1.66 8.97 3.32
CA ARG A 68 -3.08 9.02 3.63
C ARG A 68 -3.35 9.54 5.04
N ALA A 69 -2.57 9.11 6.03
CA ALA A 69 -2.70 9.56 7.41
C ALA A 69 -2.46 11.08 7.53
N GLN A 70 -1.49 11.63 6.79
CA GLN A 70 -1.26 13.08 6.73
C GLN A 70 -2.45 13.84 6.15
N VAL A 71 -3.07 13.33 5.07
CA VAL A 71 -4.29 13.91 4.48
C VAL A 71 -5.44 13.94 5.48
N VAL A 72 -5.63 12.83 6.19
CA VAL A 72 -6.66 12.68 7.22
C VAL A 72 -6.41 13.61 8.41
N ASN A 73 -5.17 13.66 8.91
CA ASN A 73 -4.79 14.49 10.05
C ASN A 73 -4.88 15.99 9.75
N ALA A 74 -4.60 16.40 8.51
CA ALA A 74 -4.73 17.78 8.07
C ALA A 74 -6.19 18.23 7.85
N GLY A 75 -7.18 17.35 8.02
CA GLY A 75 -8.60 17.66 7.79
C GLY A 75 -8.94 17.99 6.33
N HIS A 76 -8.02 17.78 5.40
CA HIS A 76 -8.18 18.15 4.00
C HIS A 76 -8.67 16.97 3.16
N HIS A 77 -9.89 17.07 2.65
CA HIS A 77 -10.35 16.26 1.53
C HIS A 77 -9.90 16.92 0.23
N SER A 78 -8.78 16.47 -0.37
CA SER A 78 -8.53 16.43 -1.83
C SER A 78 -7.02 16.44 -2.13
N TYR A 79 -6.54 15.38 -2.78
CA TYR A 79 -5.43 15.48 -3.74
C TYR A 79 -5.96 15.21 -5.15
N GLY A 80 -7.02 15.92 -5.54
CA GLY A 80 -7.47 15.98 -6.93
C GLY A 80 -6.55 16.77 -7.87
N SER A 81 -5.31 17.13 -7.50
CA SER A 81 -4.55 18.10 -8.31
C SER A 81 -3.03 17.95 -8.43
N LEU A 82 -2.34 16.93 -7.89
CA LEU A 82 -0.86 16.95 -7.87
C LEU A 82 -0.09 15.97 -8.76
N ILE A 83 -0.72 15.14 -9.61
CA ILE A 83 0.02 14.42 -10.68
C ILE A 83 -0.72 14.45 -12.03
N VAL A 84 -1.24 15.62 -12.43
CA VAL A 84 -1.65 15.91 -13.84
C VAL A 84 -0.61 16.80 -14.55
N ARG A 85 0.64 16.85 -14.07
CA ARG A 85 1.70 17.66 -14.70
C ARG A 85 3.05 16.96 -14.87
N ARG A 86 3.06 15.70 -15.31
CA ARG A 86 4.22 15.18 -16.04
C ARG A 86 3.99 15.37 -17.54
N LYS A 87 4.06 16.63 -18.01
CA LYS A 87 4.41 16.89 -19.40
C LYS A 87 5.90 16.61 -19.52
N ILE A 88 6.23 15.51 -20.20
CA ILE A 88 7.57 15.24 -20.70
C ILE A 88 7.76 16.22 -21.87
N TYR A 89 8.74 17.12 -21.74
CA TYR A 89 9.28 17.86 -22.88
C TYR A 89 10.23 16.96 -23.66
#